data_AF-A0A0G2HYT3-F1
#
_entry.id   AF-A0A0G2HYT3-F1
#
_cell.length_a   1.000
_cell.length_b   1.000
_cell.length_c   1.000
_cell.angle_alpha   90.00
_cell.angle_beta   90.00
_cell.angle_gamma   90.00
#
_symmetry.space_group_name_H-M   'P 1'
#
loop_
_entity.id
_entity.type
_entity.pdbx_description
1 polymer ?
#
loop_
_entity_poly.entity_id
_entity_poly.type
_entity_poly.pdbx_seq_one_letter_code
_entity_poly.pdbx_strand_id
1 'polypeptide(L)'
;MDKMFEKWGGGEVLRKAVSGMLPKNRLREKRLARLKVFEGHAHPYKKNILKLGGKSVLGPKSSITDSPLVKEAFAKEKEAEIGVEKAAA
;
A
#
# COMPACT_ATOMS: atom_id res chain seq x y z
N MET A 1 15.80 0.14 8.04
CA MET A 1 14.54 -0.36 7.45
C MET A 1 14.63 -0.31 5.91
N ASP A 2 15.44 0.62 5.43
CA ASP A 2 15.66 1.03 4.03
C ASP A 2 16.20 -0.12 3.16
N LYS A 3 17.13 -0.91 3.68
CA LYS A 3 17.62 -2.13 3.02
C LYS A 3 16.52 -3.16 2.71
N MET A 4 15.42 -3.16 3.47
CA MET A 4 14.29 -4.07 3.23
C MET A 4 13.38 -3.57 2.10
N PHE A 5 13.18 -2.25 2.04
CA PHE A 5 12.45 -1.60 0.95
C PHE A 5 13.17 -1.77 -0.38
N GLU A 6 14.50 -1.58 -0.42
CA GLU A 6 15.30 -1.76 -1.63
C GLU A 6 15.28 -3.20 -2.15
N LYS A 7 15.34 -4.18 -1.23
CA LYS A 7 15.48 -5.59 -1.60
C LYS A 7 14.14 -6.27 -1.93
N TRP A 8 13.09 -5.97 -1.17
CA TRP A 8 11.81 -6.71 -1.22
C TRP A 8 10.58 -5.82 -1.37
N GLY A 9 10.76 -4.50 -1.48
CA GLY A 9 9.67 -3.53 -1.60
C GLY A 9 8.96 -3.23 -0.27
N GLY A 10 8.05 -2.26 -0.31
CA GLY A 10 7.19 -1.91 0.82
C GLY A 10 6.14 -2.99 1.14
N GLY A 11 5.83 -3.85 0.17
CA GLY A 11 4.86 -4.92 0.36
C GLY A 11 5.26 -5.94 1.41
N GLU A 12 6.55 -6.26 1.54
CA GLU A 12 7.06 -7.18 2.55
C GLU A 12 7.05 -6.55 3.95
N VAL A 13 7.30 -5.24 4.03
CA VAL A 13 7.18 -4.47 5.27
C VAL A 13 5.74 -4.51 5.78
N LEU A 14 4.77 -4.28 4.89
CA LEU A 14 3.34 -4.34 5.24
C LEU A 14 2.93 -5.76 5.67
N ARG A 15 3.44 -6.79 4.98
CA ARG A 15 3.19 -8.19 5.34
C ARG A 15 3.69 -8.50 6.75
N LYS A 16 4.88 -8.04 7.12
CA LYS A 16 5.43 -8.24 8.49
C LYS A 16 4.61 -7.51 9.55
N ALA A 17 4.20 -6.28 9.28
CA ALA A 17 3.34 -5.52 10.20
C ALA A 17 2.02 -6.25 10.47
N VAL A 18 1.31 -6.66 9.40
CA VAL A 18 0.04 -7.40 9.52
C VAL A 18 0.23 -8.76 10.19
N SER A 19 1.36 -9.42 9.94
CA SER A 19 1.73 -10.69 10.59
C SER A 19 1.86 -10.58 12.10
N GLY A 20 2.23 -9.40 12.62
CA GLY A 20 2.27 -9.10 14.06
C GLY A 20 0.90 -8.80 14.66
N MET A 21 -0.03 -8.24 13.87
CA MET A 21 -1.41 -7.94 14.30
C MET A 21 -2.33 -9.17 14.33
N LEU A 22 -1.97 -10.24 13.61
CA LEU A 22 -2.75 -11.48 13.58
C LEU A 22 -2.50 -12.36 14.82
N PRO A 23 -3.55 -13.05 15.34
CA PRO A 23 -3.38 -14.03 16.41
C PRO A 23 -2.38 -15.13 16.03
N LYS A 24 -1.51 -15.50 16.97
CA LYS A 24 -0.47 -16.52 16.78
C LYS A 24 -1.07 -17.93 16.88
N ASN A 25 -1.74 -18.38 15.82
CA ASN A 25 -2.34 -19.70 15.70
C ASN A 25 -2.06 -20.38 14.34
N ARG A 26 -2.50 -21.63 14.16
CA ARG A 26 -2.34 -22.41 12.91
C ARG A 26 -2.99 -21.76 11.68
N LEU A 27 -3.93 -20.83 11.86
CA LEU A 27 -4.61 -20.12 10.77
C LEU A 27 -3.89 -18.83 10.36
N ARG A 28 -2.86 -18.40 11.11
CA ARG A 28 -2.12 -17.17 10.84
C ARG A 28 -1.56 -17.14 9.43
N GLU A 29 -0.88 -18.20 9.01
CA GLU A 29 -0.31 -18.30 7.66
C GLU A 29 -1.37 -18.28 6.56
N LYS A 30 -2.47 -19.04 6.76
CA LYS A 30 -3.61 -19.05 5.84
C LYS A 30 -4.29 -17.68 5.72
N ARG A 31 -4.33 -16.89 6.81
CA ARG A 31 -4.85 -15.51 6.80
C ARG A 31 -3.87 -14.56 6.09
N LEU A 32 -2.58 -14.69 6.39
CA LEU A 32 -1.54 -13.88 5.76
C LEU A 32 -1.48 -14.11 4.24
N ALA A 33 -1.66 -15.36 3.78
CA ALA A 33 -1.64 -15.69 2.35
C ALA A 33 -2.79 -15.06 1.55
N ARG A 34 -3.87 -14.65 2.21
CA ARG A 34 -4.99 -13.93 1.58
C ARG A 34 -4.68 -12.45 1.35
N LEU A 35 -3.76 -11.86 2.12
CA LEU A 35 -3.29 -10.50 1.87
C LEU A 35 -2.49 -10.47 0.57
N LYS A 36 -2.98 -9.72 -0.42
CA LYS A 36 -2.30 -9.51 -1.71
C LYS A 36 -1.79 -8.07 -1.74
N VAL A 37 -0.48 -7.91 -1.70
CA VAL A 37 0.20 -6.60 -1.70
C VAL A 37 1.00 -6.48 -2.99
N PHE A 38 0.94 -5.30 -3.60
CA PHE A 38 1.62 -4.97 -4.85
C PHE A 38 2.24 -3.59 -4.70
N GLU A 39 3.37 -3.38 -5.36
CA GLU A 39 3.94 -2.05 -5.52
C GLU A 39 3.14 -1.29 -6.61
N GLY A 40 2.73 -0.06 -6.30
CA GLY A 40 1.98 0.79 -7.24
C GLY A 40 0.52 0.38 -7.48
N HIS A 41 -0.03 0.81 -8.63
CA HIS A 41 -1.47 0.73 -8.96
C HIS A 41 -1.85 -0.49 -9.83
N ALA A 42 -0.87 -1.25 -10.30
CA ALA A 42 -1.09 -2.39 -11.19
C ALA A 42 -1.21 -3.69 -10.38
N HIS A 43 -2.31 -4.42 -10.55
CA HIS A 43 -2.52 -5.73 -9.93
C HIS A 43 -3.52 -6.58 -10.75
N PRO A 44 -3.40 -7.92 -10.75
CA PRO A 44 -4.25 -8.80 -11.56
C PRO A 44 -5.69 -8.89 -11.02
N TYR A 45 -5.93 -8.56 -9.75
CA TYR A 45 -7.22 -8.77 -9.09
C TYR A 45 -8.25 -7.64 -9.31
N LYS A 46 -8.03 -6.72 -10.26
CA LYS A 46 -8.95 -5.58 -10.51
C LYS A 46 -10.40 -6.02 -10.77
N LYS A 47 -10.59 -7.17 -11.42
CA LYS A 47 -11.91 -7.73 -11.72
C LYS A 47 -12.57 -8.44 -10.52
N ASN A 48 -11.77 -8.87 -9.55
CA ASN A 48 -12.22 -9.69 -8.42
C ASN A 48 -12.61 -8.84 -7.20
N ILE A 49 -12.45 -7.52 -7.27
CA ILE A 49 -12.88 -6.60 -6.23
C ILE A 49 -14.41 -6.51 -6.27
N LEU A 50 -15.04 -6.76 -5.12
CA LEU A 50 -16.49 -6.69 -4.95
C LEU A 50 -17.01 -5.29 -5.35
N LYS A 51 -18.02 -5.25 -6.21
CA LYS A 51 -18.75 -4.03 -6.59
C LYS A 51 -20.24 -4.27 -6.38
N LEU A 52 -20.90 -3.38 -5.65
CA LEU A 52 -22.36 -3.42 -5.43
C LEU A 52 -22.99 -2.32 -6.27
N GLY A 53 -23.93 -2.68 -7.16
CA GLY A 53 -24.62 -1.72 -8.03
C GLY A 53 -23.67 -0.90 -8.92
N GLY A 54 -22.56 -1.49 -9.39
CA GLY A 54 -21.54 -0.82 -10.19
C GLY A 54 -20.59 0.11 -9.42
N LYS A 55 -20.79 0.28 -8.11
CA LYS A 55 -19.97 1.11 -7.23
C LYS A 55 -19.05 0.25 -6.35
N SER A 56 -17.87 0.79 -6.03
CA SER A 56 -16.95 0.20 -5.05
C SER A 56 -17.63 0.12 -3.68
N VAL A 57 -17.51 -1.02 -3.01
CA VAL A 57 -18.09 -1.23 -1.66
C VAL A 57 -17.32 -0.47 -0.58
N LEU A 58 -16.07 -0.06 -0.87
CA LEU A 58 -15.22 0.73 0.02
C LEU A 58 -15.56 2.24 -0.01
N GLY A 59 -16.67 2.63 -0.66
CA GLY A 59 -17.10 4.03 -0.80
C GLY A 59 -16.62 4.67 -2.12
N PRO A 60 -16.83 5.99 -2.29
CA PRO A 60 -16.52 6.72 -3.54
C PRO A 60 -15.02 6.75 -3.88
N LYS A 61 -14.14 6.44 -2.91
CA LYS A 61 -12.68 6.36 -3.09
C LYS A 61 -12.29 4.88 -3.14
N SER A 62 -12.08 4.38 -4.34
CA SER A 62 -11.71 2.98 -4.58
C SER A 62 -10.28 2.65 -4.15
N SER A 63 -9.42 3.65 -3.99
CA SER A 63 -8.04 3.48 -3.52
C SER A 63 -7.69 4.47 -2.40
N ILE A 64 -6.79 4.05 -1.51
CA ILE A 64 -6.24 4.91 -0.46
C ILE A 64 -5.53 6.16 -1.05
N THR A 65 -5.02 6.05 -2.27
CA THR A 65 -4.39 7.14 -3.03
C THR A 65 -5.36 8.26 -3.41
N ASP A 66 -6.66 8.00 -3.40
CA ASP A 66 -7.69 9.03 -3.61
C ASP A 66 -8.01 9.82 -2.33
N SER A 67 -7.44 9.41 -1.19
CA SER A 67 -7.58 10.16 0.06
C SER A 67 -6.81 11.48 -0.01
N PRO A 68 -7.42 12.63 0.34
CA PRO A 68 -6.76 13.94 0.36
C PRO A 68 -5.46 13.93 1.18
N LEU A 69 -5.49 13.29 2.35
CA LEU A 69 -4.34 13.17 3.26
C LEU A 69 -3.14 12.47 2.60
N VAL A 70 -3.40 11.46 1.77
CA VAL A 70 -2.36 10.69 1.09
C VAL A 70 -1.80 11.47 -0.10
N LYS A 71 -2.65 12.21 -0.82
CA LYS A 71 -2.20 13.12 -1.89
C LYS A 71 -1.33 14.25 -1.35
N GLU A 72 -1.71 14.83 -0.22
CA GLU A 72 -0.95 15.86 0.46
C GLU A 72 0.41 15.32 0.96
N ALA A 73 0.44 14.11 1.52
CA ALA A 73 1.70 13.46 1.91
C ALA A 73 2.64 13.23 0.72
N PHE A 74 2.13 12.68 -0.40
CA PHE A 74 2.94 12.50 -1.61
C PHE A 74 3.39 13.81 -2.25
N ALA A 75 2.56 14.86 -2.22
CA ALA A 75 2.94 16.18 -2.71
C ALA A 75 4.09 16.77 -1.87
N LYS A 76 4.01 16.62 -0.54
CA LYS A 76 5.04 17.07 0.39
C LYS A 76 6.36 16.32 0.25
N GLU A 77 6.31 14.99 0.05
CA GLU A 77 7.51 14.19 -0.25
C GLU A 77 8.14 14.60 -1.58
N LYS A 78 7.32 14.82 -2.63
CA LYS A 78 7.80 15.27 -3.93
C LYS A 78 8.44 16.66 -3.87
N GLU A 79 7.86 17.59 -3.11
CA GLU A 79 8.45 18.92 -2.89
C GLU A 79 9.77 18.85 -2.11
N ALA A 80 9.89 17.92 -1.16
CA ALA A 80 11.12 17.68 -0.42
C ALA A 80 12.24 17.12 -1.32
N GLU A 81 11.93 16.18 -2.21
CA GLU A 81 12.89 15.65 -3.20
C GLU A 81 13.39 16.74 -4.17
N ILE A 82 12.48 17.58 -4.69
CA ILE A 82 12.82 18.68 -5.60
C ILE A 82 13.68 19.75 -4.90
N GLY A 83 13.43 20.00 -3.60
CA GLY A 83 14.22 20.93 -2.80
C GLY A 83 15.66 20.44 -2.55
N VAL A 84 15.85 19.13 -2.37
CA VAL A 84 17.17 18.52 -2.20
C VAL A 84 17.97 18.55 -3.51
N GLU A 85 17.32 18.28 -4.65
CA GLU A 85 17.96 18.33 -5.97
C GLU A 85 18.40 19.76 -6.36
N LYS A 86 17.62 20.78 -5.99
CA LYS A 86 17.98 22.20 -6.20
C LYS A 86 19.05 22.73 -5.25
N ALA A 87 19.23 22.13 -4.07
CA ALA A 87 20.27 22.52 -3.12
C ALA A 87 21.63 21.84 -3.40
N ALA A 88 21.62 20.78 -4.22
CA ALA A 88 22.81 20.03 -4.63
C ALA A 88 23.38 20.45 -6.00
N ALA A 89 22.73 21.38 -6.71
CA ALA A 89 23.15 22.00 -7.96
C ALA A 89 23.64 23.44 -7.72
#